data_AF-A0A2D5PTY2-F1
#
_entry.id   AF-A0A2D5PTY2-F1
#
_cell.length_a   1.000
_cell.length_b   1.000
_cell.length_c   1.000
_cell.angle_alpha   90.00
_cell.angle_beta   90.00
_cell.angle_gamma   90.00
#
_symmetry.space_group_name_H-M   'P 1'
#
loop_
_entity.id
_entity.type
_entity.pdbx_description
1 polymer ?
#
loop_
_entity_poly.entity_id
_entity_poly.type
_entity_poly.pdbx_seq_one_letter_code
_entity_poly.pdbx_strand_id
1 'polypeptide(L)'
;MLVNPDTTTTYTISVSECPDSYSDEVTIFVSSTIDINPTIDDNMCPDEIYGAIDIEHTGGTHPFTYLWSNNSNTFTSTSKNINNLIADTYNLTITDSMDCEINQSFIISPTPP
;
A
#
# COMPACT_ATOMS: atom_id res chain seq x y z
N MET A 1 -19.89 13.44 23.29
CA MET A 1 -20.17 12.12 22.70
C MET A 1 -19.02 11.81 21.77
N LEU A 2 -18.21 10.78 22.05
CA LEU A 2 -17.18 10.36 21.12
C LEU A 2 -17.85 9.59 19.98
N VAL A 3 -17.49 9.91 18.74
CA VAL A 3 -17.93 9.23 17.52
C VAL A 3 -16.68 8.61 16.90
N ASN A 4 -16.66 7.28 16.83
CA ASN A 4 -15.59 6.49 16.22
C ASN A 4 -16.21 5.67 15.09
N PRO A 5 -16.37 6.25 13.89
CA PRO A 5 -16.93 5.50 12.76
C PRO A 5 -15.93 4.47 12.23
N ASP A 6 -16.42 3.29 11.85
CA ASP A 6 -15.63 2.20 11.24
C ASP A 6 -15.51 2.35 9.70
N THR A 7 -16.20 3.33 9.12
CA THR A 7 -16.18 3.67 7.69
C THR A 7 -16.19 5.19 7.51
N THR A 8 -15.73 5.68 6.36
CA THR A 8 -15.80 7.12 6.05
C THR A 8 -17.23 7.64 6.24
N THR A 9 -17.40 8.60 7.14
CA THR A 9 -18.71 9.11 7.55
C THR A 9 -18.69 10.63 7.63
N THR A 10 -19.68 11.27 7.01
CA THR A 10 -19.89 12.71 7.07
C THR A 10 -20.93 13.03 8.14
N TYR A 11 -20.58 13.92 9.06
CA TYR A 11 -21.44 14.43 10.12
C TYR A 11 -21.88 15.85 9.77
N THR A 12 -23.18 16.11 9.84
CA THR A 12 -23.74 17.45 9.64
C THR A 12 -24.16 18.03 10.99
N ILE A 13 -23.64 19.21 11.31
CA ILE A 13 -24.02 19.98 12.49
C ILE A 13 -24.96 21.08 12.01
N SER A 14 -26.24 20.99 12.37
CA SER A 14 -27.24 22.01 12.03
C SER A 14 -27.67 22.80 13.25
N VAL A 15 -27.59 24.13 13.17
CA VAL A 15 -28.12 25.07 14.16
C VAL A 15 -29.29 25.80 13.51
N SER A 16 -30.47 25.75 14.13
CA SER A 16 -31.64 26.47 13.65
C SER A 16 -31.99 27.59 14.63
N GLU A 17 -32.01 28.82 14.12
CA GLU A 17 -32.43 30.02 14.81
C GLU A 17 -33.48 30.73 13.95
N CYS A 18 -34.77 30.42 14.12
CA CYS A 18 -35.86 30.97 13.30
C CYS A 18 -35.71 32.49 13.05
N PRO A 19 -35.61 32.97 11.79
CA PRO A 19 -35.89 32.27 10.53
C PRO A 19 -34.68 31.55 9.88
N ASP A 20 -33.49 31.70 10.45
CA ASP A 20 -32.25 31.23 9.87
C ASP A 20 -31.90 29.80 10.30
N SER A 21 -31.16 29.11 9.45
CA SER A 21 -30.52 27.85 9.79
C SER A 21 -29.12 27.85 9.21
N TYR A 22 -28.16 27.45 10.02
CA TYR A 22 -26.78 27.27 9.62
C TYR A 22 -26.44 25.79 9.73
N SER A 23 -25.64 25.30 8.79
CA SER A 23 -25.09 23.95 8.87
C SER A 23 -23.61 23.98 8.54
N ASP A 24 -22.86 23.13 9.23
CA ASP A 24 -21.48 22.80 8.91
C ASP A 24 -21.37 21.28 8.77
N GLU A 25 -20.41 20.82 7.95
CA GLU A 25 -20.17 19.39 7.77
C GLU A 25 -18.73 19.02 8.08
N VAL A 26 -18.55 17.85 8.70
CA VAL A 26 -17.24 17.28 9.03
C VAL A 26 -17.20 15.88 8.48
N THR A 27 -16.25 15.59 7.58
CA THR A 27 -16.03 14.23 7.05
C THR A 27 -14.86 13.59 7.76
N ILE A 28 -15.09 12.40 8.33
CA ILE A 28 -14.04 11.57 8.92
C ILE A 28 -13.71 10.48 7.89
N PHE A 29 -12.47 10.45 7.41
CA PHE A 29 -11.97 9.41 6.51
C PHE A 29 -11.50 8.20 7.33
N VAL A 30 -11.94 7.01 6.93
CA VAL A 30 -11.43 5.75 7.45
C VAL A 30 -10.80 5.00 6.29
N SER A 31 -9.49 4.78 6.34
CA SER A 31 -8.80 4.01 5.31
C SER A 31 -9.14 2.53 5.46
N SER A 32 -9.47 1.86 4.36
CA SER A 32 -9.56 0.41 4.36
C SER A 32 -8.16 -0.20 4.39
N THR A 33 -8.02 -1.37 4.99
CA THR A 33 -6.75 -2.10 5.01
C THR A 33 -6.28 -2.41 3.59
N ILE A 34 -4.98 -2.23 3.33
CA ILE A 34 -4.38 -2.60 2.05
C ILE A 34 -4.20 -4.13 2.02
N ASP A 35 -4.72 -4.77 0.97
CA ASP A 35 -4.55 -6.20 0.70
C ASP A 35 -3.70 -6.39 -0.57
N ILE A 36 -2.57 -7.08 -0.45
CA ILE A 36 -1.60 -7.28 -1.54
C ILE A 36 -1.84 -8.63 -2.21
N ASN A 37 -1.95 -8.61 -3.53
CA ASN A 37 -2.01 -9.77 -4.40
C ASN A 37 -0.80 -9.78 -5.36
N PRO A 38 0.35 -10.32 -4.92
CA PRO A 38 1.60 -10.28 -5.68
C PRO A 38 1.62 -11.36 -6.77
N THR A 39 2.32 -11.09 -7.87
CA THR A 39 2.76 -12.11 -8.84
C THR A 39 4.28 -12.11 -8.87
N ILE A 40 4.86 -13.28 -8.62
CA ILE A 40 6.32 -13.47 -8.57
C ILE A 40 6.72 -14.28 -9.80
N ASP A 41 7.67 -13.75 -10.57
CA ASP A 41 8.34 -14.46 -11.65
C ASP A 41 9.77 -14.79 -11.21
N ASP A 42 10.01 -16.08 -10.95
CA ASP A 42 11.30 -16.64 -10.55
C ASP A 42 12.09 -17.21 -11.74
N ASN A 43 11.72 -16.90 -12.99
CA ASN A 43 12.38 -17.43 -14.17
C ASN A 43 13.84 -16.94 -14.28
N MET A 44 14.74 -17.61 -13.58
CA MET A 44 16.16 -17.33 -13.55
C MET A 44 16.90 -18.39 -14.38
N CYS A 45 17.64 -17.96 -15.40
CA CYS A 45 18.74 -18.75 -15.92
C CYS A 45 19.94 -18.63 -14.96
N PRO A 46 20.84 -19.63 -14.88
CA PRO A 46 21.96 -19.64 -13.93
C PRO A 46 22.87 -18.39 -13.94
N ASP A 47 22.90 -17.64 -15.04
CA ASP A 47 23.77 -16.48 -15.25
C ASP A 47 23.02 -15.16 -15.54
N GLU A 48 21.69 -15.11 -15.36
CA GLU A 48 20.88 -13.94 -15.75
C GLU A 48 19.96 -13.40 -14.64
N ILE A 49 19.74 -12.08 -14.68
CA ILE A 49 18.90 -11.32 -13.77
C ILE A 49 17.49 -11.12 -14.35
N TYR A 50 16.62 -12.11 -14.17
CA TYR A 50 15.26 -12.06 -14.74
C TYR A 50 14.13 -12.17 -13.71
N GLY A 51 14.45 -12.19 -12.41
CA GLY A 51 13.41 -12.17 -11.39
C GLY A 51 12.55 -10.90 -11.49
N ALA A 52 11.25 -11.03 -11.28
CA ALA A 52 10.32 -9.91 -11.24
C ALA A 52 9.24 -10.10 -10.17
N ILE A 53 8.79 -8.99 -9.60
CA ILE A 53 7.67 -8.91 -8.67
C ILE A 53 6.72 -7.84 -9.18
N ASP A 54 5.54 -8.28 -9.61
CA ASP A 54 4.42 -7.42 -9.95
C ASP A 54 3.46 -7.36 -8.77
N ILE A 55 3.17 -6.15 -8.30
CA ILE A 55 2.27 -5.95 -7.17
C ILE A 55 0.91 -5.55 -7.71
N GLU A 56 -0.15 -6.24 -7.34
CA GLU A 56 -1.49 -5.66 -7.33
C GLU A 56 -1.97 -5.55 -5.90
N HIS A 57 -2.80 -4.55 -5.60
CA HIS A 57 -3.37 -4.40 -4.27
C HIS A 57 -4.75 -3.73 -4.33
N THR A 58 -5.52 -3.93 -3.28
CA THR A 58 -6.82 -3.28 -3.08
C THR A 58 -6.88 -2.65 -1.69
N GLY A 59 -7.79 -1.69 -1.50
CA GLY A 59 -7.89 -0.92 -0.26
C GLY A 59 -6.89 0.24 -0.20
N GLY A 60 -6.75 0.85 0.98
CA GLY A 60 -5.93 2.03 1.21
C GLY A 60 -6.45 3.32 0.55
N THR A 61 -5.78 4.44 0.85
CA THR A 61 -6.13 5.76 0.32
C THR A 61 -5.01 6.36 -0.53
N HIS A 62 -5.32 6.73 -1.78
CA HIS A 62 -4.36 7.37 -2.67
C HIS A 62 -3.97 8.78 -2.21
N PRO A 63 -2.73 9.24 -2.48
CA PRO A 63 -1.65 8.55 -3.19
C PRO A 63 -0.90 7.49 -2.35
N PHE A 64 -0.26 6.53 -3.04
CA PHE A 64 0.60 5.52 -2.43
C PHE A 64 2.08 5.81 -2.68
N THR A 65 2.91 5.51 -1.69
CA THR A 65 4.37 5.41 -1.84
C THR A 65 4.81 3.96 -1.67
N TYR A 66 5.82 3.57 -2.45
CA TYR A 66 6.42 2.23 -2.40
C TYR A 66 7.88 2.39 -2.01
N LEU A 67 8.35 1.52 -1.13
CA LEU A 67 9.76 1.41 -0.80
C LEU A 67 10.16 -0.06 -0.81
N TRP A 68 11.07 -0.37 -1.71
CA TRP A 68 11.69 -1.68 -1.81
C TRP A 68 13.08 -1.65 -1.22
N SER A 69 13.44 -2.72 -0.51
CA SER A 69 14.82 -3.07 -0.15
C SER A 69 15.02 -4.57 -0.31
N ASN A 70 16.26 -5.03 -0.44
CA ASN A 70 16.58 -6.45 -0.27
C ASN A 70 17.29 -6.69 1.07
N ASN A 71 17.38 -7.94 1.52
CA ASN A 71 18.06 -8.28 2.78
C ASN A 71 19.54 -7.84 2.79
N SER A 72 20.19 -7.83 1.62
CA SER A 72 21.57 -7.38 1.47
C SER A 72 21.73 -5.86 1.49
N ASN A 73 20.63 -5.08 1.48
CA ASN A 73 20.61 -3.62 1.34
C ASN A 73 21.39 -3.08 0.12
N THR A 74 21.50 -3.88 -0.94
CA THR A 74 22.17 -3.54 -2.19
C THR A 74 21.20 -3.10 -3.28
N PHE A 75 19.90 -3.30 -3.07
CA PHE A 75 18.82 -2.92 -3.97
C PHE A 75 17.84 -2.01 -3.25
N THR A 76 17.45 -0.91 -3.89
CA THR A 76 16.31 -0.09 -3.49
C THR A 76 15.52 0.37 -4.71
N SER A 77 14.21 0.52 -4.55
CA SER A 77 13.32 1.02 -5.60
C SER A 77 12.08 1.66 -4.98
N THR A 78 11.48 2.62 -5.69
CA THR A 78 10.19 3.23 -5.33
C THR A 78 9.10 2.95 -6.37
N SER A 79 9.38 2.04 -7.30
CA SER A 79 8.40 1.60 -8.30
C SER A 79 7.42 0.60 -7.68
N LYS A 80 6.15 0.64 -8.12
CA LYS A 80 5.12 -0.32 -7.72
C LYS A 80 5.56 -1.77 -8.01
N ASN A 81 6.05 -1.99 -9.23
CA ASN A 81 6.60 -3.26 -9.69
C ASN A 81 8.11 -3.16 -9.83
N ILE A 82 8.81 -4.28 -9.64
CA ILE A 82 10.27 -4.37 -9.76
C ILE A 82 10.67 -5.59 -10.59
N ASN A 83 11.72 -5.45 -11.37
CA ASN A 83 12.24 -6.49 -12.27
C ASN A 83 13.77 -6.45 -12.30
N ASN A 84 14.39 -7.37 -13.05
CA ASN A 84 15.84 -7.57 -13.10
C ASN A 84 16.42 -7.92 -11.72
N LEU A 85 15.68 -8.76 -10.99
CA LEU A 85 16.00 -9.16 -9.62
C LEU A 85 16.94 -10.38 -9.63
N ILE A 86 17.81 -10.43 -8.63
CA ILE A 86 18.63 -11.60 -8.30
C ILE A 86 17.92 -12.42 -7.23
N ALA A 87 18.39 -13.65 -6.99
CA ALA A 87 17.93 -14.46 -5.88
C ALA A 87 18.27 -13.77 -4.54
N ASP A 88 17.25 -13.23 -3.88
CA ASP A 88 17.31 -12.60 -2.56
C ASP A 88 15.88 -12.46 -2.03
N THR A 89 15.74 -12.04 -0.78
CA THR A 89 14.47 -11.58 -0.23
C THR A 89 14.33 -10.08 -0.45
N TYR A 90 13.20 -9.67 -1.03
CA TYR A 90 12.80 -8.30 -1.26
C TYR A 90 11.69 -7.90 -0.29
N ASN A 91 11.91 -6.83 0.46
CA ASN A 91 10.97 -6.26 1.41
C ASN A 91 10.32 -5.04 0.77
N LEU A 92 8.99 -5.00 0.77
CA LEU A 92 8.16 -3.90 0.31
C LEU A 92 7.49 -3.24 1.51
N THR A 93 7.59 -1.92 1.59
CA THR A 93 6.73 -1.07 2.40
C THR A 93 5.84 -0.26 1.48
N ILE A 94 4.53 -0.34 1.68
CA ILE A 94 3.55 0.54 1.02
C ILE A 94 2.98 1.48 2.09
N THR A 95 3.02 2.78 1.83
CA THR A 95 2.38 3.80 2.68
C THR A 95 1.29 4.51 1.88
N ASP A 96 0.11 4.66 2.48
CA ASP A 96 -1.00 5.40 1.89
C ASP A 96 -1.05 6.88 2.36
N SER A 97 -1.97 7.68 1.81
CA SER A 97 -2.08 9.10 2.15
C SER A 97 -2.59 9.40 3.56
N MET A 98 -3.05 8.35 4.26
CA MET A 98 -3.53 8.40 5.64
C MET A 98 -2.47 7.86 6.62
N ASP A 99 -1.22 7.73 6.16
CA ASP A 99 -0.08 7.20 6.91
C ASP A 99 -0.29 5.73 7.37
N CYS A 100 -1.13 4.97 6.67
CA CYS A 100 -1.26 3.53 6.89
C CYS A 100 -0.10 2.82 6.17
N GLU A 101 0.73 2.11 6.93
CA GLU A 101 1.86 1.34 6.40
C GLU A 101 1.57 -0.16 6.43
N ILE A 102 1.94 -0.83 5.33
CA ILE A 102 2.01 -2.29 5.29
C ILE A 102 3.38 -2.74 4.80
N ASN A 103 3.87 -3.82 5.40
CA ASN A 103 5.15 -4.42 5.06
C ASN A 103 4.93 -5.86 4.59
N GLN A 104 5.54 -6.22 3.46
CA GLN A 104 5.55 -7.60 2.96
C GLN A 104 6.95 -7.98 2.49
N SER A 105 7.25 -9.28 2.56
CA SER A 105 8.50 -9.85 2.08
C SER A 105 8.21 -10.88 1.00
N PHE A 106 8.99 -10.83 -0.07
CA PHE A 106 8.91 -11.74 -1.20
C PHE A 106 10.28 -12.37 -1.41
N ILE A 107 10.31 -13.64 -1.80
CA ILE A 107 11.55 -14.37 -2.02
C ILE A 107 11.66 -14.62 -3.51
N ILE A 108 12.74 -14.15 -4.13
CA ILE A 108 13.15 -14.59 -5.45
C ILE A 108 14.09 -15.76 -5.28
N SER A 109 13.73 -16.91 -5.85
CA SER A 109 14.55 -18.12 -5.79
C SER A 109 15.09 -18.46 -7.17
N PRO A 110 16.31 -19.02 -7.27
CA PRO A 110 16.79 -19.54 -8.55
C PRO A 110 15.88 -20.69 -8.98
N THR A 111 15.54 -20.75 -10.28
CA THR A 111 14.78 -21.85 -10.86
C THR A 111 15.43 -23.18 -10.48
N PRO A 112 14.69 -24.14 -9.90
CA PRO A 112 15.23 -25.47 -9.63
C PRO A 112 15.75 -26.12 -10.93
N PRO A 113 16.89 -26.82 -10.90
CA PRO A 113 17.46 -27.48 -12.08
C PRO A 113 16.60 -28.64 -12.61
#